data_AF-J3KTB8-F1
#
_entry.id   AF-J3KTB8-F1
#
_cell.length_a   1.000
_cell.length_b   1.000
_cell.length_c   1.000
_cell.angle_alpha   90.00
_cell.angle_beta   90.00
_cell.angle_gamma   90.00
#
_symmetry.space_group_name_H-M   'P 1'
#
loop_
_entity.id
_entity.type
_entity.pdbx_description
1 polymer ?
#
loop_
_entity_poly.entity_id
_entity_poly.type
_entity_poly.pdbx_seq_one_letter_code
_entity_poly.pdbx_strand_id
1 'polypeptide(L)'
;LDMETTYSVATVCHPNGSCLQLEPDLTNVMATSRKYEDLLWAWEGWRDKAGRAILQFYPKYVELINQAARLNGYVDAGDSWRSMYETPSLEQDLERLFQELQPLYLNLHAYVRRALHRHYGAQHINLEGPIPAHLLGNMWAQTWSNIYDLVVPFPSAPSMDTTEAMLKQGWTPRRMFKEADDFFTSLGLLPVPPEFWNKSMLEKPTDGREVVCHASAWDFYNEHDINFLMKMALDKIAFIPFSYLVDQWRWRVFDGSITKENYNQEWWSLRLKYQGLCPPVP
;
A
#
# COMPACT_ATOMS: atom_id res chain seq x y z
N LEU A 1 15.44 -7.37 10.89
CA LEU A 1 16.24 -6.17 10.61
C LEU A 1 16.70 -6.10 9.16
N ASP A 2 17.30 -7.17 8.60
CA ASP A 2 17.87 -7.13 7.24
C ASP A 2 16.84 -6.89 6.13
N MET A 3 15.68 -7.56 6.16
CA MET A 3 14.60 -7.33 5.18
C MET A 3 14.05 -5.90 5.24
N GLU A 4 13.82 -5.39 6.45
CA GLU A 4 13.30 -4.04 6.69
C GLU A 4 14.27 -2.95 6.22
N THR A 5 15.56 -3.12 6.52
CA THR A 5 16.63 -2.22 6.08
C THR A 5 16.74 -2.27 4.56
N THR A 6 16.83 -3.47 3.98
CA THR A 6 16.93 -3.69 2.52
C THR A 6 15.81 -2.97 1.77
N TYR A 7 14.59 -3.06 2.28
CA TYR A 7 13.44 -2.37 1.69
C TYR A 7 13.55 -0.84 1.84
N SER A 8 13.88 -0.36 3.04
CA SER A 8 13.84 1.07 3.36
C SER A 8 14.93 1.89 2.67
N VAL A 9 16.10 1.30 2.40
CA VAL A 9 17.25 1.98 1.78
C VAL A 9 17.34 1.73 0.27
N ALA A 10 16.45 0.92 -0.30
CA ALA A 10 16.48 0.63 -1.73
C ALA A 10 16.26 1.90 -2.57
N THR A 11 17.02 2.01 -3.66
CA THR A 11 16.91 3.12 -4.62
C THR A 11 16.87 2.60 -6.05
N VAL A 12 16.14 3.29 -6.91
CA VAL A 12 16.07 3.00 -8.36
C VAL A 12 16.80 4.10 -9.12
N CYS A 13 17.84 3.74 -9.87
CA CYS A 13 18.72 4.70 -10.55
C CYS A 13 18.47 4.71 -12.05
N HIS A 14 18.47 5.91 -12.64
CA HIS A 14 18.59 6.04 -14.09
C HIS A 14 20.00 5.64 -14.55
N PRO A 15 20.18 5.07 -15.76
CA PRO A 15 21.46 4.56 -16.24
C PRO A 15 22.64 5.55 -16.18
N ASN A 16 22.38 6.85 -16.29
CA ASN A 16 23.37 7.93 -16.18
C ASN A 16 22.83 9.12 -15.35
N GLY A 17 22.05 8.85 -14.31
CA GLY A 17 21.31 9.90 -13.62
C GLY A 17 21.16 9.69 -12.12
N SER A 18 20.21 10.44 -11.55
CA SER A 18 19.85 10.38 -10.13
C SER A 18 19.27 9.02 -9.76
N CYS A 19 19.50 8.64 -8.50
CA CYS A 19 18.82 7.54 -7.84
C CYS A 19 17.62 8.09 -7.06
N LEU A 20 16.47 7.45 -7.24
CA LEU A 20 15.21 7.83 -6.62
C LEU A 20 14.91 6.86 -5.47
N GLN A 21 14.51 7.40 -4.32
CA GLN A 21 13.99 6.62 -3.19
C GLN A 21 12.50 6.36 -3.37
N LEU A 22 11.94 5.39 -2.64
CA LEU A 22 10.50 5.14 -2.67
C LEU A 22 9.72 6.40 -2.24
N GLU A 23 10.11 6.98 -1.10
CA GLU A 23 9.51 8.19 -0.55
C GLU A 23 10.51 9.35 -0.50
N PRO A 24 10.20 10.51 -1.13
CA PRO A 24 8.96 10.83 -1.86
C PRO A 24 9.00 10.50 -3.37
N ASP A 25 10.17 10.17 -3.93
CA ASP A 25 10.42 10.32 -5.37
C ASP A 25 9.60 9.36 -6.24
N LEU A 26 9.72 8.04 -6.04
CA LEU A 26 8.99 7.06 -6.84
C LEU A 26 7.48 7.12 -6.57
N THR A 27 7.08 7.39 -5.32
CA THR A 27 5.66 7.62 -4.98
C THR A 27 5.09 8.80 -5.77
N ASN A 28 5.84 9.90 -5.91
CA ASN A 28 5.44 11.03 -6.73
C ASN A 28 5.34 10.65 -8.21
N VAL A 29 6.34 9.95 -8.77
CA VAL A 29 6.30 9.46 -10.17
C VAL A 29 5.04 8.63 -10.43
N MET A 30 4.74 7.66 -9.54
CA MET A 30 3.56 6.79 -9.68
C MET A 30 2.24 7.56 -9.55
N ALA A 31 2.20 8.61 -8.73
CA ALA A 31 1.00 9.41 -8.51
C ALA A 31 0.72 10.39 -9.65
N THR A 32 1.75 11.05 -10.19
CA THR A 32 1.58 12.22 -11.09
C THR A 32 1.91 11.93 -12.55
N SER A 33 2.76 10.94 -12.84
CA SER A 33 3.11 10.64 -14.24
C SER A 33 1.91 10.08 -14.99
N ARG A 34 1.80 10.47 -16.27
CA ARG A 34 0.75 10.01 -17.20
C ARG A 34 1.34 9.39 -18.46
N LYS A 35 2.64 9.07 -18.44
CA LYS A 35 3.36 8.39 -19.51
C LYS A 35 3.57 6.93 -19.12
N TYR A 36 3.21 6.02 -20.02
CA TYR A 36 3.26 4.57 -19.78
C TYR A 36 4.68 4.11 -19.40
N GLU A 37 5.69 4.47 -20.21
CA GLU A 37 7.08 4.05 -20.02
C GLU A 37 7.71 4.57 -18.72
N ASP A 38 7.42 5.81 -18.32
CA ASP A 38 7.95 6.38 -17.08
C ASP A 38 7.39 5.64 -15.85
N LEU A 39 6.09 5.32 -15.87
CA LEU A 39 5.44 4.53 -14.83
C LEU A 39 5.99 3.10 -14.80
N LEU A 40 6.22 2.51 -15.98
CA LEU A 40 6.76 1.16 -16.10
C LEU A 40 8.18 1.09 -15.52
N TRP A 41 9.05 2.04 -15.86
CA TRP A 41 10.40 2.12 -15.33
C TRP A 41 10.43 2.18 -13.80
N ALA A 42 9.60 3.05 -13.20
CA ALA A 42 9.53 3.18 -11.75
C ALA A 42 8.99 1.90 -11.08
N TRP A 43 7.96 1.31 -11.67
CA TRP A 43 7.29 0.12 -11.14
C TRP A 43 8.18 -1.13 -11.19
N GLU A 44 8.84 -1.36 -12.34
CA GLU A 44 9.74 -2.49 -12.55
C GLU A 44 11.02 -2.31 -11.75
N GLY A 45 11.63 -1.12 -11.84
CA GLY A 45 12.85 -0.80 -11.12
C GLY A 45 12.72 -0.98 -9.61
N TRP A 46 11.58 -0.62 -9.02
CA TRP A 46 11.34 -0.86 -7.59
C TRP A 46 11.31 -2.35 -7.24
N ARG A 47 10.66 -3.17 -8.07
CA ARG A 47 10.58 -4.63 -7.87
C ARG A 47 11.93 -5.31 -8.06
N ASP A 48 12.71 -4.83 -9.02
CA ASP A 48 14.07 -5.29 -9.27
C ASP A 48 15.01 -5.00 -8.10
N LYS A 49 14.94 -3.79 -7.54
CA LYS A 49 15.88 -3.35 -6.49
C LYS A 49 15.46 -3.79 -5.09
N ALA A 50 14.18 -3.64 -4.74
CA ALA A 50 13.68 -4.05 -3.44
C ALA A 50 13.23 -5.51 -3.45
N GLY A 51 12.28 -5.87 -4.32
CA GLY A 51 11.64 -7.19 -4.32
C GLY A 51 12.62 -8.36 -4.48
N ARG A 52 13.51 -8.30 -5.48
CA ARG A 52 14.51 -9.36 -5.69
C ARG A 52 15.51 -9.49 -4.54
N ALA A 53 15.87 -8.37 -3.91
CA ALA A 53 16.81 -8.36 -2.79
C ALA A 53 16.23 -9.01 -1.53
N ILE A 54 14.90 -8.95 -1.33
CA ILE A 54 14.20 -9.60 -0.21
C ILE A 54 14.12 -11.13 -0.36
N LEU A 55 14.09 -11.64 -1.59
CA LEU A 55 13.83 -13.06 -1.87
C LEU A 55 14.80 -14.02 -1.16
N GLN A 56 16.05 -13.62 -0.96
CA GLN A 56 17.06 -14.45 -0.28
C GLN A 56 16.73 -14.71 1.20
N PHE A 57 16.00 -13.80 1.85
CA PHE A 57 15.68 -13.88 3.28
C PHE A 57 14.33 -14.55 3.53
N TYR A 58 13.39 -14.39 2.60
CA TYR A 58 11.98 -14.74 2.81
C TYR A 58 11.73 -16.23 3.15
N PRO A 59 12.37 -17.23 2.48
CA PRO A 59 12.16 -18.63 2.83
C PRO A 59 12.59 -18.96 4.27
N LYS A 60 13.72 -18.41 4.73
CA LYS A 60 14.21 -18.64 6.10
C LYS A 60 13.33 -17.93 7.12
N TYR A 61 12.84 -16.73 6.78
CA TYR A 61 11.86 -16.02 7.59
C TYR A 61 10.58 -16.86 7.80
N VAL A 62 10.00 -17.41 6.72
CA VAL A 62 8.80 -18.27 6.78
C VAL A 62 9.04 -19.51 7.63
N GLU A 63 10.19 -20.16 7.49
CA GLU A 63 10.57 -21.34 8.29
C GLU A 63 10.58 -21.01 9.79
N LEU A 64 11.26 -19.93 10.18
CA LEU A 64 11.45 -19.54 11.58
C LEU A 64 10.16 -19.04 12.23
N ILE A 65 9.37 -18.23 11.53
CA ILE A 65 8.10 -17.72 12.09
C ILE A 65 7.08 -18.86 12.28
N ASN A 66 7.03 -19.82 11.35
CA ASN A 66 6.21 -21.02 11.50
C ASN A 66 6.70 -21.94 12.62
N GLN A 67 8.02 -22.06 12.82
CA GLN A 67 8.58 -22.81 13.95
C GLN A 67 8.15 -22.16 15.28
N ALA A 68 8.23 -20.84 15.39
CA ALA A 68 7.78 -20.11 16.58
C ALA A 68 6.28 -20.29 16.83
N ALA A 69 5.44 -20.24 15.79
CA ALA A 69 4.00 -20.47 15.91
C ALA A 69 3.69 -21.87 16.47
N ARG A 70 4.36 -22.92 15.94
CA ARG A 70 4.20 -24.30 16.43
C ARG A 70 4.66 -24.49 17.87
N LEU A 71 5.74 -23.82 18.28
CA LEU A 71 6.18 -23.84 19.68
C LEU A 71 5.17 -23.21 20.63
N ASN A 72 4.29 -22.35 20.13
CA ASN A 72 3.20 -21.72 20.88
C ASN A 72 1.83 -22.40 20.67
N GLY A 73 1.79 -23.58 20.05
CA GLY A 73 0.58 -24.39 19.92
C GLY A 73 -0.30 -24.13 18.69
N TYR A 74 0.12 -23.25 17.78
CA TYR A 74 -0.55 -23.01 16.48
C TYR A 74 0.00 -23.94 15.40
N VAL A 75 -0.73 -24.12 14.29
CA VAL A 75 -0.24 -24.98 13.19
C VAL A 75 0.82 -24.29 12.31
N ASP A 76 0.67 -22.98 12.10
CA ASP A 76 1.55 -22.11 11.35
C ASP A 76 1.39 -20.64 11.80
N ALA A 77 2.20 -19.73 11.25
CA ALA A 77 2.15 -18.31 11.59
C ALA A 77 0.84 -17.63 11.15
N GLY A 78 0.19 -18.10 10.09
CA GLY A 78 -1.10 -17.60 9.65
C GLY A 78 -2.21 -17.91 10.64
N ASP A 79 -2.25 -19.14 11.17
CA ASP A 79 -3.15 -19.54 12.26
C ASP A 79 -2.95 -18.67 13.51
N SER A 80 -1.69 -18.48 13.93
CA SER A 80 -1.35 -17.58 15.03
C SER A 80 -1.88 -16.16 14.81
N TRP A 81 -1.71 -15.59 13.61
CA TRP A 81 -2.20 -14.25 13.30
C TRP A 81 -3.73 -14.15 13.28
N ARG A 82 -4.42 -15.13 12.69
CA ARG A 82 -5.88 -15.16 12.64
C ARG A 82 -6.49 -15.29 14.03
N SER A 83 -5.80 -15.95 14.98
CA SER A 83 -6.27 -16.11 16.36
C SER A 83 -6.47 -14.78 17.11
N MET A 84 -5.79 -13.70 16.70
CA MET A 84 -5.97 -12.37 17.31
C MET A 84 -7.39 -11.82 17.18
N TYR A 85 -8.20 -12.36 16.26
CA TYR A 85 -9.60 -11.98 16.08
C TYR A 85 -10.57 -12.82 16.92
N GLU A 86 -10.10 -13.90 17.56
CA GLU A 86 -10.92 -14.82 18.37
C GLU A 86 -12.21 -15.28 17.66
N THR A 87 -12.18 -15.35 16.31
CA THR A 87 -13.35 -15.58 15.46
C THR A 87 -13.14 -16.84 14.61
N PRO A 88 -13.72 -17.99 14.97
CA PRO A 88 -13.55 -19.23 14.19
C PRO A 88 -14.05 -19.15 12.75
N SER A 89 -15.02 -18.28 12.47
CA SER A 89 -15.61 -18.06 11.13
C SER A 89 -14.85 -17.01 10.29
N LEU A 90 -13.71 -16.49 10.76
CA LEU A 90 -13.03 -15.34 10.17
C LEU A 90 -12.84 -15.46 8.65
N GLU A 91 -12.34 -16.59 8.16
CA GLU A 91 -12.12 -16.79 6.72
C GLU A 91 -13.41 -16.75 5.91
N GLN A 92 -14.49 -17.35 6.43
CA GLN A 92 -15.80 -17.37 5.77
C GLN A 92 -16.45 -15.98 5.79
N ASP A 93 -16.31 -15.26 6.90
CA ASP A 93 -16.82 -13.90 7.05
C ASP A 93 -16.10 -12.93 6.09
N LEU A 94 -14.77 -13.04 5.97
CA LEU A 94 -13.98 -12.23 5.04
C LEU A 94 -14.31 -12.53 3.58
N GLU A 95 -14.45 -13.81 3.19
CA GLU A 95 -14.86 -14.17 1.84
C GLU A 95 -16.27 -13.64 1.54
N ARG A 96 -17.23 -13.78 2.46
CA ARG A 96 -18.59 -13.23 2.29
C ARG A 96 -18.57 -11.72 2.09
N LEU A 97 -17.87 -10.98 2.97
CA LEU A 97 -17.75 -9.52 2.86
C LEU A 97 -17.11 -9.09 1.53
N PHE A 98 -16.11 -9.83 1.07
CA PHE A 98 -15.49 -9.61 -0.22
C PHE A 98 -16.47 -9.82 -1.38
N GLN A 99 -17.26 -10.89 -1.35
CA GLN A 99 -18.28 -11.18 -2.36
C GLN A 99 -19.40 -10.13 -2.39
N GLU A 100 -19.83 -9.62 -1.24
CA GLU A 100 -20.83 -8.54 -1.17
C GLU A 100 -20.35 -7.24 -1.83
N LEU A 101 -19.04 -6.99 -1.82
CA LEU A 101 -18.42 -5.80 -2.45
C LEU A 101 -18.11 -5.99 -3.95
N GLN A 102 -18.12 -7.22 -4.46
CA GLN A 102 -17.80 -7.53 -5.86
C GLN A 102 -18.58 -6.67 -6.86
N PRO A 103 -19.92 -6.52 -6.77
CA PRO A 103 -20.67 -5.74 -7.75
C PRO A 103 -20.18 -4.28 -7.84
N LEU A 104 -19.85 -3.66 -6.71
CA LEU A 104 -19.34 -2.29 -6.68
C LEU A 104 -17.92 -2.21 -7.25
N TYR A 105 -17.04 -3.12 -6.83
CA TYR A 105 -15.66 -3.15 -7.31
C TYR A 105 -15.57 -3.39 -8.82
N LEU A 106 -16.35 -4.33 -9.36
CA LEU A 106 -16.33 -4.64 -10.79
C LEU A 106 -16.85 -3.48 -11.65
N ASN A 107 -17.86 -2.75 -11.18
CA ASN A 107 -18.32 -1.54 -11.87
C ASN A 107 -17.25 -0.44 -11.87
N LEU A 108 -16.61 -0.20 -10.72
CA LEU A 108 -15.50 0.75 -10.61
C LEU A 108 -14.33 0.35 -11.52
N HIS A 109 -13.93 -0.93 -11.48
CA HIS A 109 -12.86 -1.49 -12.30
C HIS A 109 -13.12 -1.30 -13.79
N ALA A 110 -14.31 -1.67 -14.28
CA ALA A 110 -14.67 -1.52 -15.68
C ALA A 110 -14.70 -0.05 -16.13
N TYR A 111 -15.21 0.85 -15.29
CA TYR A 111 -15.24 2.28 -15.54
C TYR A 111 -13.82 2.87 -15.65
N VAL A 112 -12.94 2.54 -14.69
CA VAL A 112 -11.54 2.97 -14.69
C VAL A 112 -10.81 2.39 -15.89
N ARG A 113 -10.98 1.10 -16.20
CA ARG A 113 -10.39 0.45 -17.38
C ARG A 113 -10.73 1.18 -18.67
N ARG A 114 -11.98 1.61 -18.85
CA ARG A 114 -12.41 2.41 -20.00
C ARG A 114 -11.71 3.77 -20.06
N ALA A 115 -11.56 4.45 -18.93
CA ALA A 115 -10.87 5.72 -18.85
C ALA A 115 -9.36 5.59 -19.16
N LEU A 116 -8.71 4.55 -18.65
CA LEU A 116 -7.31 4.24 -18.96
C LEU A 116 -7.14 3.91 -20.45
N HIS A 117 -8.06 3.16 -21.06
CA HIS A 117 -8.06 2.90 -22.50
C HIS A 117 -8.13 4.21 -23.31
N ARG A 118 -8.91 5.20 -22.86
CA ARG A 118 -9.02 6.51 -23.53
C ARG A 118 -7.70 7.29 -23.49
N HIS A 119 -6.96 7.20 -22.38
CA HIS A 119 -5.71 7.95 -22.19
C HIS A 119 -4.48 7.23 -22.76
N TYR A 120 -4.27 5.97 -22.37
CA TYR A 120 -3.10 5.18 -22.76
C TYR A 120 -3.26 4.48 -24.11
N GLY A 121 -4.47 4.37 -24.64
CA GLY A 121 -4.75 3.83 -25.96
C GLY A 121 -5.03 2.32 -25.99
N ALA A 122 -5.67 1.89 -27.08
CA ALA A 122 -6.16 0.52 -27.27
C ALA A 122 -5.06 -0.55 -27.35
N GLN A 123 -3.84 -0.16 -27.74
CA GLN A 123 -2.71 -1.08 -27.81
C GLN A 123 -2.22 -1.52 -26.42
N HIS A 124 -2.49 -0.73 -25.38
CA HIS A 124 -2.00 -0.98 -24.03
C HIS A 124 -3.09 -1.50 -23.07
N ILE A 125 -4.37 -1.30 -23.40
CA ILE A 125 -5.50 -1.66 -22.54
C ILE A 125 -6.51 -2.52 -23.30
N ASN A 126 -6.67 -3.77 -22.86
CA ASN A 126 -7.78 -4.62 -23.29
C ASN A 126 -9.04 -4.29 -22.46
N LEU A 127 -10.14 -3.91 -23.13
CA LEU A 127 -11.40 -3.53 -22.48
C LEU A 127 -12.14 -4.69 -21.80
N GLU A 128 -11.75 -5.93 -22.07
CA GLU A 128 -12.28 -7.15 -21.47
C GLU A 128 -11.25 -7.84 -20.57
N GLY A 129 -9.99 -7.37 -20.59
CA GLY A 129 -8.88 -7.94 -19.86
C GLY A 129 -8.57 -7.25 -18.52
N PRO A 130 -7.57 -7.76 -17.78
CA PRO A 130 -7.09 -7.11 -16.57
C PRO A 130 -6.42 -5.75 -16.87
N ILE A 131 -6.34 -4.88 -15.86
CA ILE A 131 -5.66 -3.58 -15.96
C ILE A 131 -4.16 -3.76 -15.65
N PRO A 132 -3.23 -3.15 -16.42
CA PRO A 132 -1.81 -3.14 -16.07
C PRO A 132 -1.55 -2.49 -14.70
N ALA A 133 -0.87 -3.21 -13.81
CA ALA A 133 -0.74 -2.86 -12.39
C ALA A 133 0.03 -1.56 -12.07
N HIS A 134 0.67 -0.93 -13.06
CA HIS A 134 1.49 0.27 -12.90
C HIS A 134 0.75 1.56 -13.26
N LEU A 135 -0.52 1.50 -13.69
CA LEU A 135 -1.28 2.64 -14.22
C LEU A 135 -2.29 3.24 -13.22
N LEU A 136 -2.24 2.84 -11.95
CA LEU A 136 -3.29 3.11 -10.99
C LEU A 136 -2.87 4.12 -9.90
N GLY A 137 -1.92 5.00 -10.21
CA GLY A 137 -1.59 6.14 -9.34
C GLY A 137 -0.81 5.78 -8.07
N ASN A 138 -0.43 4.51 -7.90
CA ASN A 138 0.20 3.98 -6.70
C ASN A 138 1.11 2.79 -7.05
N MET A 139 2.25 2.66 -6.36
CA MET A 139 3.27 1.63 -6.61
C MET A 139 2.74 0.18 -6.61
N TRP A 140 1.70 -0.09 -5.82
CA TRP A 140 1.09 -1.41 -5.68
C TRP A 140 -0.33 -1.48 -6.26
N ALA A 141 -0.86 -0.38 -6.80
CA ALA A 141 -2.26 -0.26 -7.19
C ALA A 141 -3.25 -0.63 -6.07
N GLN A 142 -2.88 -0.36 -4.81
CA GLN A 142 -3.74 -0.63 -3.66
C GLN A 142 -4.81 0.46 -3.47
N THR A 143 -4.56 1.66 -3.97
CA THR A 143 -5.47 2.82 -3.92
C THR A 143 -5.34 3.61 -5.21
N TRP A 144 -6.45 4.10 -5.76
CA TRP A 144 -6.52 4.64 -7.14
C TRP A 144 -6.91 6.12 -7.22
N SER A 145 -6.93 6.82 -6.09
CA SER A 145 -7.36 8.22 -6.01
C SER A 145 -6.44 9.17 -6.81
N ASN A 146 -5.16 8.85 -6.93
CA ASN A 146 -4.18 9.67 -7.66
C ASN A 146 -4.39 9.73 -9.18
N ILE A 147 -5.28 8.91 -9.75
CA ILE A 147 -5.68 9.00 -11.18
C ILE A 147 -7.05 9.65 -11.37
N TYR A 148 -7.56 10.37 -10.35
CA TYR A 148 -8.87 11.03 -10.38
C TYR A 148 -9.05 11.95 -11.59
N ASP A 149 -7.99 12.67 -12.00
CA ASP A 149 -7.95 13.50 -13.20
C ASP A 149 -8.30 12.73 -14.48
N LEU A 150 -7.95 11.44 -14.58
CA LEU A 150 -8.27 10.60 -15.75
C LEU A 150 -9.71 10.07 -15.72
N VAL A 151 -10.28 9.92 -14.52
CA VAL A 151 -11.54 9.20 -14.29
C VAL A 151 -12.65 10.10 -13.74
N VAL A 152 -12.47 11.42 -13.77
CA VAL A 152 -13.47 12.39 -13.31
C VAL A 152 -14.81 12.19 -14.06
N PRO A 153 -15.94 11.92 -13.36
CA PRO A 153 -17.21 11.64 -14.03
C PRO A 153 -17.79 12.85 -14.77
N PHE A 154 -17.59 14.05 -14.23
CA PHE A 154 -18.11 15.30 -14.78
C PHE A 154 -16.97 16.33 -14.90
N PRO A 155 -16.23 16.36 -16.02
CA PRO A 155 -15.10 17.27 -16.21
C PRO A 155 -15.48 18.76 -16.13
N SER A 156 -16.75 19.10 -16.33
CA SER A 156 -17.28 20.46 -16.24
C SER A 156 -17.42 21.00 -14.81
N ALA A 157 -17.25 20.15 -13.79
CA ALA A 157 -17.29 20.52 -12.39
C ALA A 157 -15.92 20.23 -11.73
N PRO A 158 -14.89 21.05 -11.98
CA PRO A 158 -13.56 20.81 -11.44
C PRO A 158 -13.59 20.93 -9.91
N SER A 159 -12.86 20.03 -9.25
CA SER A 159 -12.51 20.19 -7.84
C SER A 159 -11.28 21.08 -7.71
N MET A 160 -11.16 21.82 -6.61
CA MET A 160 -9.96 22.59 -6.30
C MET A 160 -8.76 21.65 -6.11
N ASP A 161 -7.60 21.98 -6.69
CA ASP A 161 -6.35 21.28 -6.40
C ASP A 161 -5.98 21.53 -4.92
N THR A 162 -6.15 20.49 -4.11
CA THR A 162 -5.88 20.56 -2.68
C THR A 162 -4.40 20.70 -2.37
N THR A 163 -3.51 20.13 -3.18
CA THR A 163 -2.07 20.21 -2.98
C THR A 163 -1.58 21.64 -3.23
N GLU A 164 -1.96 22.24 -4.36
CA GLU A 164 -1.61 23.64 -4.67
C GLU A 164 -2.17 24.58 -3.60
N ALA A 165 -3.43 24.37 -3.19
CA ALA A 165 -4.07 25.18 -2.16
C ALA A 165 -3.32 25.09 -0.81
N MET A 166 -2.90 23.89 -0.40
CA MET A 166 -2.11 23.68 0.81
C MET A 166 -0.76 24.39 0.74
N LEU A 167 -0.02 24.25 -0.37
CA LEU A 167 1.27 24.92 -0.55
C LEU A 167 1.13 26.44 -0.54
N LYS A 168 0.15 26.98 -1.27
CA LYS A 168 -0.12 28.43 -1.35
C LYS A 168 -0.52 29.04 -0.01
N GLN A 169 -1.19 28.27 0.84
CA GLN A 169 -1.57 28.67 2.19
C GLN A 169 -0.49 28.38 3.25
N GLY A 170 0.70 27.93 2.83
CA GLY A 170 1.83 27.67 3.72
C GLY A 170 1.58 26.51 4.69
N TRP A 171 0.92 25.44 4.25
CA TRP A 171 0.76 24.24 5.06
C TRP A 171 2.10 23.53 5.26
N THR A 172 2.31 23.04 6.48
CA THR A 172 3.49 22.27 6.88
C THR A 172 3.05 20.93 7.49
N PRO A 173 3.95 19.93 7.58
CA PRO A 173 3.63 18.67 8.24
C PRO A 173 3.09 18.89 9.66
N ARG A 174 3.73 19.76 10.45
CA ARG A 174 3.25 20.11 11.80
C ARG A 174 1.83 20.69 11.80
N ARG A 175 1.48 21.53 10.82
CA ARG A 175 0.10 22.04 10.68
C ARG A 175 -0.88 20.90 10.41
N MET A 176 -0.56 19.98 9.50
CA MET A 176 -1.42 18.83 9.20
C MET A 176 -1.74 17.99 10.45
N PHE A 177 -0.74 17.72 11.29
CA PHE A 177 -0.96 17.03 12.56
C PHE A 177 -1.78 17.87 13.55
N LYS A 178 -1.62 19.21 13.56
CA LYS A 178 -2.40 20.09 14.44
C LYS A 178 -3.88 20.15 14.06
N GLU A 179 -4.20 20.17 12.77
CA GLU A 179 -5.60 20.11 12.30
C GLU A 179 -6.23 18.74 12.63
N ALA A 180 -5.43 17.66 12.64
CA ALA A 180 -5.89 16.36 13.11
C ALA A 180 -6.18 16.34 14.62
N ASP A 181 -5.27 16.88 15.45
CA ASP A 181 -5.43 17.03 16.90
C ASP A 181 -6.68 17.87 17.23
N ASP A 182 -6.89 18.98 16.54
CA ASP A 182 -8.10 19.82 16.66
C ASP A 182 -9.37 19.03 16.33
N PHE A 183 -9.37 18.27 15.23
CA PHE A 183 -10.50 17.42 14.89
C PHE A 183 -10.84 16.41 16.01
N PHE A 184 -9.84 15.71 16.57
CA PHE A 184 -10.08 14.76 17.66
C PHE A 184 -10.65 15.46 18.91
N THR A 185 -10.07 16.58 19.32
CA THR A 185 -10.55 17.33 20.48
C THR A 185 -11.93 17.97 20.29
N SER A 186 -12.28 18.35 19.06
CA SER A 186 -13.63 18.85 18.72
C SER A 186 -14.75 17.84 18.98
N LEU A 187 -14.41 16.54 18.99
CA LEU A 187 -15.31 15.43 19.31
C LEU A 187 -15.31 15.08 20.81
N GLY A 188 -14.56 15.81 21.63
CA GLY A 188 -14.38 15.55 23.06
C GLY A 188 -13.37 14.43 23.36
N LEU A 189 -12.54 14.05 22.39
CA LEU A 189 -11.46 13.09 22.61
C LEU A 189 -10.21 13.79 23.18
N LEU A 190 -9.25 13.01 23.66
CA LEU A 190 -8.03 13.54 24.29
C LEU A 190 -7.10 14.18 23.25
N PRO A 191 -6.46 15.33 23.57
CA PRO A 191 -5.36 15.85 22.76
C PRO A 191 -4.12 14.98 22.92
N VAL A 192 -3.22 15.03 21.92
CA VAL A 192 -1.89 14.40 22.07
C VAL A 192 -1.03 15.17 23.10
N PRO A 193 -0.18 14.48 23.89
CA PRO A 193 0.62 15.13 24.93
C PRO A 193 1.66 16.09 24.33
N PRO A 194 2.17 17.08 25.10
CA PRO A 194 3.27 17.95 24.66
C PRO A 194 4.52 17.18 24.19
N GLU A 195 4.76 16.01 24.79
CA GLU A 195 5.90 15.15 24.47
C GLU A 195 5.85 14.57 23.05
N PHE A 196 4.66 14.24 22.54
CA PHE A 196 4.44 13.84 21.15
C PHE A 196 5.05 14.88 20.19
N TRP A 197 4.72 16.15 20.40
CA TRP A 197 5.22 17.24 19.55
C TRP A 197 6.73 17.44 19.62
N ASN A 198 7.38 17.05 20.72
CA ASN A 198 8.81 17.19 20.93
C ASN A 198 9.60 16.00 20.36
N LYS A 199 9.02 14.80 20.36
CA LYS A 199 9.71 13.55 20.05
C LYS A 199 9.36 12.94 18.69
N SER A 200 8.20 13.27 18.11
CA SER A 200 7.78 12.70 16.83
C SER A 200 8.60 13.23 15.64
N MET A 201 8.97 12.33 14.74
CA MET A 201 9.53 12.67 13.42
C MET A 201 8.38 12.85 12.42
N LEU A 202 7.90 14.09 12.27
CA LEU A 202 6.74 14.40 11.41
C LEU A 202 7.11 14.63 9.94
N GLU A 203 8.40 14.72 9.64
CA GLU A 203 8.95 14.93 8.30
C GLU A 203 10.33 14.29 8.18
N LYS A 204 10.77 14.04 6.95
CA LYS A 204 12.05 13.40 6.67
C LYS A 204 13.21 14.32 7.10
N PRO A 205 14.19 13.83 7.88
CA PRO A 205 15.36 14.61 8.26
C PRO A 205 16.18 15.07 7.04
N THR A 206 16.74 16.28 7.12
CA THR A 206 17.60 16.87 6.08
C THR A 206 19.09 16.79 6.42
N ASP A 207 19.44 16.11 7.52
CA ASP A 207 20.81 15.97 8.05
C ASP A 207 21.56 14.74 7.50
N GLY A 208 21.04 14.12 6.44
CA GLY A 208 21.65 12.98 5.76
C GLY A 208 21.45 11.62 6.42
N ARG A 209 20.66 11.53 7.51
CA ARG A 209 20.31 10.25 8.13
C ARG A 209 19.35 9.45 7.24
N GLU A 210 19.55 8.14 7.22
CA GLU A 210 18.60 7.19 6.65
C GLU A 210 17.54 6.80 7.69
N VAL A 211 16.27 6.75 7.27
CA VAL A 211 15.14 6.45 8.15
C VAL A 211 14.12 5.57 7.43
N VAL A 212 13.41 4.73 8.20
CA VAL A 212 12.22 4.01 7.71
C VAL A 212 11.09 5.02 7.56
N CYS A 213 10.72 5.33 6.32
CA CYS A 213 9.74 6.40 6.03
C CYS A 213 8.28 5.96 6.18
N HIS A 214 8.00 4.66 6.19
CA HIS A 214 6.61 4.17 6.24
C HIS A 214 5.91 4.66 7.52
N ALA A 215 4.78 5.35 7.35
CA ALA A 215 4.05 5.94 8.46
C ALA A 215 3.67 4.88 9.51
N SER A 216 4.06 5.12 10.75
CA SER A 216 3.81 4.25 11.90
C SER A 216 3.47 5.10 13.13
N ALA A 217 2.76 4.50 14.08
CA ALA A 217 2.50 5.09 15.38
C ALA A 217 3.09 4.19 16.46
N TRP A 218 3.71 4.80 17.46
CA TRP A 218 4.52 4.12 18.46
C TRP A 218 3.93 4.35 19.84
N ASP A 219 3.51 3.26 20.48
CA ASP A 219 3.24 3.20 21.91
C ASP A 219 4.54 2.76 22.61
N PHE A 220 5.07 3.61 23.48
CA PHE A 220 6.31 3.37 24.21
C PHE A 220 6.12 2.54 25.49
N TYR A 221 4.90 2.01 25.71
CA TYR A 221 4.51 1.17 26.84
C TYR A 221 4.83 1.80 28.21
N ASN A 222 4.76 3.13 28.29
CA ASN A 222 4.80 3.90 29.52
C ASN A 222 3.48 4.66 29.67
N GLU A 223 3.06 4.99 30.90
CA GLU A 223 1.77 5.66 31.18
C GLU A 223 1.62 7.05 30.51
N HIS A 224 2.64 7.53 29.81
CA HIS A 224 2.66 8.85 29.18
C HIS A 224 2.30 8.84 27.68
N ASP A 225 2.23 7.66 27.04
CA ASP A 225 1.87 7.51 25.63
C ASP A 225 0.83 6.39 25.45
N ILE A 226 -0.47 6.70 25.58
CA ILE A 226 -1.55 5.74 25.32
C ILE A 226 -2.58 6.32 24.33
N ASN A 227 -2.82 5.51 23.29
CA ASN A 227 -3.89 5.53 22.27
C ASN A 227 -3.73 6.43 21.03
N PHE A 228 -3.24 5.82 19.95
CA PHE A 228 -3.50 6.23 18.58
C PHE A 228 -3.61 4.97 17.71
N LEU A 229 -4.67 4.85 16.90
CA LEU A 229 -4.79 4.08 15.64
C LEU A 229 -6.24 3.61 15.43
N MET A 230 -7.07 4.42 14.74
CA MET A 230 -8.34 3.93 14.17
C MET A 230 -8.78 4.65 12.88
N LYS A 231 -8.16 5.76 12.46
CA LYS A 231 -8.75 6.64 11.43
C LYS A 231 -8.11 6.52 10.03
N MET A 232 -7.73 5.33 9.57
CA MET A 232 -7.26 5.12 8.18
C MET A 232 -8.40 4.57 7.31
N ALA A 233 -9.49 5.32 7.31
CA ALA A 233 -10.85 5.05 6.84
C ALA A 233 -11.18 5.10 5.33
N LEU A 234 -10.36 5.68 4.44
CA LEU A 234 -10.94 6.36 3.25
C LEU A 234 -10.39 6.07 1.83
N ASP A 235 -9.48 5.12 1.63
CA ASP A 235 -9.14 4.60 0.28
C ASP A 235 -9.88 3.29 -0.11
N LYS A 236 -11.06 3.09 0.48
CA LYS A 236 -11.48 1.75 0.90
C LYS A 236 -11.83 0.76 -0.20
N ILE A 237 -12.57 1.14 -1.24
CA ILE A 237 -13.13 0.13 -2.16
C ILE A 237 -12.04 -0.53 -3.01
N ALA A 238 -11.07 0.23 -3.52
CA ALA A 238 -9.93 -0.33 -4.25
C ALA A 238 -8.95 -1.08 -3.34
N PHE A 239 -8.89 -0.69 -2.06
CA PHE A 239 -8.03 -1.32 -1.07
C PHE A 239 -8.52 -2.70 -0.63
N ILE A 240 -9.84 -2.95 -0.55
CA ILE A 240 -10.38 -4.21 -0.03
C ILE A 240 -9.88 -5.45 -0.81
N PRO A 241 -9.94 -5.50 -2.15
CA PRO A 241 -9.39 -6.64 -2.88
C PRO A 241 -7.87 -6.80 -2.71
N PHE A 242 -7.15 -5.69 -2.56
CA PHE A 242 -5.71 -5.70 -2.28
C PHE A 242 -5.39 -6.25 -0.89
N SER A 243 -6.07 -5.79 0.16
CA SER A 243 -5.83 -6.28 1.52
C SER A 243 -6.21 -7.75 1.64
N TYR A 244 -7.33 -8.16 1.03
CA TYR A 244 -7.78 -9.54 1.05
C TYR A 244 -6.77 -10.48 0.38
N LEU A 245 -6.25 -10.14 -0.81
CA LEU A 245 -5.29 -11.02 -1.50
C LEU A 245 -3.93 -11.12 -0.79
N VAL A 246 -3.49 -10.05 -0.12
CA VAL A 246 -2.20 -10.04 0.61
C VAL A 246 -2.23 -11.06 1.74
N ASP A 247 -3.33 -11.09 2.49
CA ASP A 247 -3.50 -12.05 3.58
C ASP A 247 -3.71 -13.46 3.05
N GLN A 248 -4.54 -13.65 2.03
CA GLN A 248 -4.70 -14.96 1.37
C GLN A 248 -3.38 -15.52 0.84
N TRP A 249 -2.52 -14.69 0.24
CA TRP A 249 -1.20 -15.12 -0.22
C TRP A 249 -0.30 -15.51 0.97
N ARG A 250 -0.21 -14.66 2.01
CA ARG A 250 0.65 -14.94 3.18
C ARG A 250 0.19 -16.18 3.95
N TRP A 251 -1.11 -16.36 4.14
CA TRP A 251 -1.65 -17.54 4.82
C TRP A 251 -1.30 -18.82 4.06
N ARG A 252 -1.45 -18.83 2.73
CA ARG A 252 -1.07 -19.96 1.88
C ARG A 252 0.44 -20.19 1.81
N VAL A 253 1.26 -19.17 2.07
CA VAL A 253 2.71 -19.34 2.24
C VAL A 253 3.03 -19.97 3.59
N PHE A 254 2.35 -19.55 4.66
CA PHE A 254 2.58 -20.07 6.01
C PHE A 254 2.09 -21.51 6.16
N ASP A 255 0.95 -21.87 5.58
CA ASP A 255 0.42 -23.24 5.62
C ASP A 255 1.16 -24.22 4.69
N GLY A 256 2.02 -23.69 3.80
CA GLY A 256 2.86 -24.46 2.86
C GLY A 256 2.23 -24.75 1.50
N SER A 257 1.01 -24.27 1.22
CA SER A 257 0.36 -24.38 -0.09
C SER A 257 1.09 -23.60 -1.20
N ILE A 258 1.81 -22.55 -0.84
CA ILE A 258 2.68 -21.77 -1.71
C ILE A 258 4.12 -21.89 -1.18
N THR A 259 5.02 -22.35 -2.04
CA THR A 259 6.43 -22.56 -1.76
C THR A 259 7.29 -21.53 -2.48
N LYS A 260 8.59 -21.51 -2.18
CA LYS A 260 9.53 -20.56 -2.81
C LYS A 260 9.61 -20.68 -4.33
N GLU A 261 9.27 -21.86 -4.87
CA GLU A 261 9.24 -22.15 -6.31
C GLU A 261 8.08 -21.45 -7.03
N ASN A 262 6.98 -21.15 -6.32
CA ASN A 262 5.77 -20.58 -6.90
C ASN A 262 5.28 -19.27 -6.24
N TYR A 263 6.08 -18.64 -5.35
CA TYR A 263 5.74 -17.38 -4.67
C TYR A 263 5.20 -16.31 -5.62
N ASN A 264 5.95 -15.99 -6.69
CA ASN A 264 5.60 -14.90 -7.59
C ASN A 264 4.43 -15.27 -8.52
N GLN A 265 4.38 -16.53 -8.98
CA GLN A 265 3.32 -17.03 -9.84
C GLN A 265 1.97 -17.00 -9.11
N GLU A 266 1.92 -17.52 -7.88
CA GLU A 266 0.71 -17.52 -7.06
C GLU A 266 0.29 -16.11 -6.62
N TRP A 267 1.25 -15.21 -6.38
CA TRP A 267 0.97 -13.79 -6.15
C TRP A 267 0.22 -13.19 -7.33
N TRP A 268 0.71 -13.41 -8.56
CA TRP A 268 0.06 -12.89 -9.76
C TRP A 268 -1.28 -13.56 -10.08
N SER A 269 -1.43 -14.85 -9.77
CA SER A 269 -2.72 -15.55 -9.84
C SER A 269 -3.77 -14.89 -8.94
N LEU A 270 -3.40 -14.52 -7.71
CA LEU A 270 -4.30 -13.85 -6.77
C LEU A 270 -4.58 -12.39 -7.16
N ARG A 271 -3.57 -11.66 -7.65
CA ARG A 271 -3.73 -10.31 -8.21
C ARG A 271 -4.72 -10.29 -9.37
N LEU A 272 -4.63 -11.28 -10.27
CA LEU A 272 -5.57 -11.43 -11.37
C LEU A 272 -6.97 -11.79 -10.86
N LYS A 273 -7.08 -12.80 -9.98
CA LYS A 273 -8.36 -13.30 -9.44
C LYS A 273 -9.15 -12.22 -8.70
N TYR A 274 -8.50 -11.51 -7.78
CA TYR A 274 -9.19 -10.62 -6.85
C TYR A 274 -9.23 -9.17 -7.30
N GLN A 275 -8.17 -8.67 -7.94
CA GLN A 275 -8.13 -7.28 -8.40
C GLN A 275 -8.40 -7.12 -9.90
N GLY A 276 -8.30 -8.19 -10.69
CA GLY A 276 -8.34 -8.05 -12.15
C GLY A 276 -7.16 -7.23 -12.68
N LEU A 277 -5.97 -7.45 -12.12
CA LEU A 277 -4.73 -6.77 -12.52
C LEU A 277 -3.73 -7.75 -13.13
N CYS A 278 -2.94 -7.28 -14.09
CA CYS A 278 -1.83 -8.02 -14.69
C CYS A 278 -0.49 -7.30 -14.46
N PRO A 279 0.63 -8.03 -14.45
CA PRO A 279 1.93 -7.38 -14.50
C PRO A 279 2.12 -6.77 -15.90
N PRO A 280 2.72 -5.58 -16.01
CA PRO A 280 3.01 -5.00 -17.32
C PRO A 280 4.17 -5.67 -18.06
N VAL A 281 5.01 -6.40 -17.34
CA VAL A 281 6.14 -7.20 -17.84
C VAL A 281 6.08 -8.57 -17.16
N PRO A 282 6.38 -9.68 -17.85
CA PRO A 282 6.31 -11.04 -17.29
C PRO A 282 7.19 -11.28 -16.05
#